data_AF-A0A1G2F3T9-F1
#
_entry.id   AF-A0A1G2F3T9-F1
#
_cell.length_a   1.000
_cell.length_b   1.000
_cell.length_c   1.000
_cell.angle_alpha   90.00
_cell.angle_beta   90.00
_cell.angle_gamma   90.00
#
_symmetry.space_group_name_H-M   'P 1'
#
loop_
_entity.id
_entity.type
_entity.pdbx_description
1 polymer ?
#
loop_
_entity_poly.entity_id
_entity_poly.type
_entity_poly.pdbx_seq_one_letter_code
_entity_poly.pdbx_strand_id
1 'polypeptide(L)'
;MENEPQIIPQKSAKKLIEKMRKMKKRTKIILGIVLIIVLVIAGFGIFRKKAPTYEFTEVKISDVVEDISSNGTVEAADDIELKFKNAGTIEGILTRVGDNVKKGTVLARLESGGIYSQYLQAQASYNQAKAKLDQLLAGALNEEIIIYEQVLDNAKISLDDTKAKAENDLEDDYNSALVYLIDASSKYNKALADLKDMEKVYFFRSTSLETTLRAKKAEAEDAFWGVSSLGIKGAEEFIDETINNPIEENIDSVLIEIRSALVKIIDALDYTKKAMADPIIREDVSSTDRTTIDTDIAYNNTAYSNINTAQSNISSQKITNRMNINIAESAYNKARVDLDKIKAAPRDVDIAVYQADVEKYKASVEEYNQKLKDNSVIAPFDGVVTKTDGKIGEIVSANGKNVVSLISPNNFQVEADISEADIGKINLGNSVKITLDAFSEEEWDGTVVEVDTGKTVIDGVVYYRIKVLFDKTDSRLKSGMSADVLIQTARKDKVLTVPQRAVINKNGKKFVRILEGNKIKEIEVGTGLKGNKGEIEITFGLKEKDEIVLYLKNP
;
A
#
# COMPACT_ATOMS: atom_id res chain seq x y z
N MET A 1 76.51 144.55 38.86
CA MET A 1 75.54 145.50 39.44
C MET A 1 74.56 144.69 40.27
N GLU A 2 74.21 144.99 41.50
CA GLU A 2 74.70 145.88 42.55
C GLU A 2 73.71 145.62 43.68
N ASN A 3 74.19 145.69 44.91
CA ASN A 3 73.42 145.98 46.13
C ASN A 3 72.55 144.89 46.81
N GLU A 4 73.17 144.26 47.81
CA GLU A 4 73.04 144.65 49.24
C GLU A 4 71.68 144.50 50.00
N PRO A 5 71.71 144.38 51.35
CA PRO A 5 71.34 143.13 52.03
C PRO A 5 70.37 143.39 53.22
N GLN A 6 70.40 142.50 54.23
CA GLN A 6 70.02 142.71 55.65
C GLN A 6 68.53 142.60 56.03
N ILE A 7 68.06 142.32 57.26
CA ILE A 7 68.49 141.73 58.57
C ILE A 7 67.15 141.60 59.37
N ILE A 8 66.86 140.44 60.00
CA ILE A 8 66.41 140.11 61.40
C ILE A 8 65.54 141.17 62.17
N PRO A 9 64.54 140.88 63.09
CA PRO A 9 64.48 139.76 64.07
C PRO A 9 63.14 139.05 64.43
N GLN A 10 63.34 137.97 65.21
CA GLN A 10 62.55 137.30 66.27
C GLN A 10 61.37 138.10 66.89
N LYS A 11 60.27 137.53 67.43
CA LYS A 11 60.23 136.58 68.58
C LYS A 11 58.80 136.05 68.87
N SER A 12 58.77 134.85 69.46
CA SER A 12 57.81 134.29 70.44
C SER A 12 56.35 133.99 70.07
N ALA A 13 56.08 132.68 70.06
CA ALA A 13 54.80 132.02 70.31
C ALA A 13 54.02 132.53 71.53
N LYS A 14 52.70 132.73 71.36
CA LYS A 14 51.60 132.14 72.17
C LYS A 14 50.31 132.94 71.95
N LYS A 15 49.40 132.32 71.18
CA LYS A 15 47.92 132.38 71.23
C LYS A 15 47.34 132.47 69.82
N LEU A 16 47.10 131.32 69.17
CA LEU A 16 46.02 131.16 68.17
C LEU A 16 45.69 129.68 67.90
N ILE A 17 45.85 128.82 68.92
CA ILE A 17 45.34 127.44 68.94
C ILE A 17 43.82 127.39 69.28
N GLU A 18 43.14 128.52 69.46
CA GLU A 18 41.79 128.54 70.05
C GLU A 18 40.65 129.05 69.15
N LYS A 19 40.79 129.10 67.80
CA LYS A 19 39.71 129.64 66.96
C LYS A 19 39.45 129.07 65.56
N MET A 20 39.96 127.88 65.19
CA MET A 20 39.62 127.23 63.90
C MET A 20 38.83 125.92 64.01
N ARG A 21 38.18 125.67 65.15
CA ARG A 21 37.27 124.52 65.40
C ARG A 21 35.78 124.81 65.04
N LYS A 22 35.49 125.89 64.31
CA LYS A 22 34.10 126.34 63.99
C LYS A 22 33.78 126.55 62.50
N MET A 23 34.50 125.90 61.57
CA MET A 23 34.12 125.82 60.14
C MET A 23 33.88 124.40 59.61
N LYS A 24 33.70 123.39 60.49
CA LYS A 24 33.40 121.98 60.09
C LYS A 24 31.93 121.55 60.29
N LYS A 25 31.00 122.46 60.60
CA LYS A 25 29.57 122.12 60.85
C LYS A 25 28.60 122.45 59.70
N ARG A 26 28.93 123.35 58.76
CA ARG A 26 28.02 123.70 57.64
C ARG A 26 28.19 122.80 56.40
N THR A 27 29.37 122.21 56.18
CA THR A 27 29.63 121.26 55.09
C THR A 27 29.02 119.86 55.31
N LYS A 28 28.74 119.46 56.56
CA LYS A 28 28.12 118.16 56.87
C LYS A 28 26.63 118.07 56.54
N ILE A 29 25.92 119.21 56.49
CA ILE A 29 24.48 119.23 56.20
C ILE A 29 24.23 119.13 54.69
N ILE A 30 25.09 119.77 53.87
CA ILE A 30 24.99 119.71 52.40
C ILE A 30 25.38 118.31 51.87
N LEU A 31 26.36 117.64 52.49
CA LEU A 31 26.72 116.26 52.14
C LEU A 31 25.60 115.25 52.48
N GLY A 32 24.84 115.48 53.55
CA GLY A 32 23.74 114.60 53.96
C GLY A 32 22.55 114.60 53.00
N ILE A 33 22.23 115.75 52.39
CA ILE A 33 21.11 115.88 51.45
C ILE A 33 21.45 115.23 50.10
N VAL A 34 22.70 115.35 49.63
CA VAL A 34 23.17 114.66 48.42
C VAL A 34 23.20 113.14 48.61
N LEU A 35 23.58 112.66 49.80
CA LEU A 35 23.57 111.22 50.11
C LEU A 35 22.14 110.63 50.09
N ILE A 36 21.14 111.37 50.57
CA ILE A 36 19.74 110.93 50.56
C ILE A 36 19.18 110.88 49.13
N ILE A 37 19.51 111.85 48.27
CA ILE A 37 19.09 111.83 46.86
C ILE A 37 19.75 110.67 46.10
N VAL A 38 21.03 110.39 46.36
CA VAL A 38 21.72 109.22 45.79
C VAL A 38 21.14 107.90 46.31
N LEU A 39 20.72 107.82 47.58
CA LEU A 39 20.08 106.62 48.14
C LEU A 39 18.65 106.41 47.60
N VAL A 40 17.91 107.47 47.27
CA VAL A 40 16.58 107.34 46.65
C VAL A 40 16.68 106.95 45.17
N ILE A 41 17.67 107.47 44.43
CA ILE A 41 17.93 107.09 43.03
C ILE A 41 18.53 105.66 42.97
N ALA A 42 19.42 105.30 43.90
CA ALA A 42 19.94 103.93 44.02
C ALA A 42 18.86 102.94 44.49
N GLY A 43 17.94 103.36 45.36
CA GLY A 43 16.81 102.54 45.83
C GLY A 43 15.80 102.24 44.73
N PHE A 44 15.56 103.16 43.80
CA PHE A 44 14.64 102.95 42.68
C PHE A 44 15.26 102.13 41.53
N GLY A 45 16.59 102.06 41.43
CA GLY A 45 17.31 101.30 40.40
C GLY A 45 17.41 99.79 40.64
N ILE A 46 17.14 99.29 41.86
CA ILE A 46 17.43 97.89 42.25
C ILE A 46 16.21 96.95 42.14
N PHE A 47 15.02 97.45 41.78
CA PHE A 47 13.80 96.62 41.63
C PHE A 47 13.39 96.27 40.19
N ARG A 48 14.32 96.19 39.23
CA ARG A 48 14.07 95.51 37.96
C ARG A 48 14.38 94.02 38.10
N LYS A 49 13.35 93.18 38.27
CA LYS A 49 13.47 91.71 38.12
C LYS A 49 14.15 91.42 36.77
N LYS A 50 15.29 90.72 36.80
CA LYS A 50 15.95 90.19 35.59
C LYS A 50 14.97 89.25 34.88
N ALA A 51 14.78 89.45 33.58
CA ALA A 51 13.95 88.58 32.77
C ALA A 51 14.59 87.18 32.69
N PRO A 52 13.81 86.09 32.76
CA PRO A 52 14.33 84.73 32.61
C PRO A 52 14.97 84.54 31.22
N THR A 53 16.10 83.84 31.17
CA THR A 53 16.76 83.45 29.92
C THR A 53 16.15 82.14 29.43
N TYR A 54 15.68 82.13 28.19
CA TYR A 54 15.09 80.96 27.54
C TYR A 54 16.13 80.31 26.62
N GLU A 55 16.20 78.99 26.66
CA GLU A 55 16.91 78.19 25.65
C GLU A 55 15.87 77.69 24.64
N PHE A 56 16.11 77.96 23.36
CA PHE A 56 15.21 77.62 22.27
C PHE A 56 15.75 76.44 21.47
N THR A 57 14.85 75.62 20.94
CA THR A 57 15.16 74.65 19.88
C THR A 57 14.15 74.79 18.77
N GLU A 58 14.55 74.39 17.58
CA GLU A 58 13.70 74.41 16.40
C GLU A 58 12.90 73.10 16.30
N VAL A 59 11.63 73.20 15.88
CA VAL A 59 10.83 72.04 15.45
C VAL A 59 11.38 71.51 14.13
N LYS A 60 11.77 70.23 14.11
CA LYS A 60 12.39 69.59 12.94
C LYS A 60 11.50 68.49 12.37
N ILE A 61 11.71 68.16 11.11
CA ILE A 61 11.16 66.93 10.52
C ILE A 61 12.23 65.84 10.70
N SER A 62 11.88 64.79 11.42
CA SER A 62 12.73 63.61 11.59
C SER A 62 11.89 62.33 11.59
N ASP A 63 12.56 61.19 11.41
CA ASP A 63 11.94 59.89 11.58
C ASP A 63 11.89 59.56 13.07
N VAL A 64 10.72 59.18 13.56
CA VAL A 64 10.52 58.77 14.96
C VAL A 64 10.38 57.27 14.99
N VAL A 65 11.24 56.63 15.77
CA VAL A 65 11.27 55.19 15.95
C VAL A 65 11.16 54.87 17.45
N GLU A 66 10.22 53.99 17.79
CA GLU A 66 10.05 53.41 19.13
C GLU A 66 10.56 51.97 19.08
N ASP A 67 11.72 51.75 19.69
CA ASP A 67 12.31 50.43 19.82
C ASP A 67 12.22 49.93 21.26
N ILE A 68 12.11 48.62 21.41
CA ILE A 68 12.19 47.94 22.69
C ILE A 68 13.43 47.06 22.66
N SER A 69 14.37 47.32 23.57
CA SER A 69 15.55 46.48 23.74
C SER A 69 15.24 45.34 24.72
N SER A 70 15.61 44.13 24.35
CA SER A 70 15.56 42.97 25.22
C SER A 70 16.77 42.09 25.00
N ASN A 71 17.13 41.34 26.02
CA ASN A 71 18.14 40.30 25.89
C ASN A 71 17.45 38.99 25.53
N GLY A 72 18.14 38.16 24.78
CA GLY A 72 17.67 36.87 24.32
C GLY A 72 18.83 35.91 24.07
N THR A 73 18.48 34.72 23.61
CA THR A 73 19.43 33.65 23.31
C THR A 73 19.15 33.09 21.93
N VAL A 74 20.20 32.83 21.15
CA VAL A 74 20.11 32.14 19.87
C VAL A 74 19.78 30.67 20.12
N GLU A 75 18.70 30.17 19.54
CA GLU A 75 18.29 28.78 19.58
C GLU A 75 18.14 28.22 18.17
N ALA A 76 18.37 26.92 18.00
CA ALA A 76 18.00 26.23 16.77
C ALA A 76 16.48 26.10 16.70
N ALA A 77 15.88 26.48 15.57
CA ALA A 77 14.44 26.39 15.36
C ALA A 77 13.96 24.92 15.33
N ASP A 78 14.80 24.02 14.81
CA ASP A 78 14.56 22.57 14.84
C ASP A 78 15.60 21.92 15.76
N ASP A 79 15.25 21.71 17.03
CA ASP A 79 16.00 20.88 17.97
C ASP A 79 15.16 19.65 18.34
N ILE A 80 15.65 18.47 17.99
CA ILE A 80 14.97 17.22 18.30
C ILE A 80 15.87 16.26 19.07
N GLU A 81 15.31 15.75 20.16
CA GLU A 81 15.90 14.68 20.92
C GLU A 81 15.36 13.34 20.42
N LEU A 82 16.26 12.52 19.87
CA LEU A 82 15.93 11.24 19.29
C LEU A 82 16.18 10.12 20.29
N LYS A 83 15.21 9.22 20.40
CA LYS A 83 15.23 8.04 21.26
C LYS A 83 14.90 6.78 20.45
N PHE A 84 15.28 5.63 21.01
CA PHE A 84 14.84 4.34 20.46
C PHE A 84 13.34 4.14 20.72
N LYS A 85 12.64 3.60 19.72
CA LYS A 85 11.22 3.23 19.89
C LYS A 85 11.04 1.97 20.72
N ASN A 86 12.02 1.07 20.67
CA ASN A 86 12.04 -0.20 21.38
C ASN A 86 13.02 -0.19 22.53
N ALA A 87 12.77 -1.03 23.54
CA ALA A 87 13.75 -1.32 24.58
C ALA A 87 14.81 -2.32 24.05
N GLY A 88 16.05 -2.19 24.50
CA GLY A 88 17.13 -3.10 24.12
C GLY A 88 18.51 -2.60 24.55
N THR A 89 19.54 -3.36 24.18
CA THR A 89 20.94 -3.02 24.43
C THR A 89 21.52 -2.24 23.25
N ILE A 90 22.22 -1.14 23.50
CA ILE A 90 22.88 -0.35 22.44
C ILE A 90 24.05 -1.16 21.87
N GLU A 91 23.98 -1.48 20.57
CA GLU A 91 25.08 -2.10 19.80
C GLU A 91 26.15 -1.05 19.47
N GLY A 92 25.71 0.14 19.06
CA GLY A 92 26.62 1.19 18.63
C GLY A 92 25.95 2.55 18.49
N ILE A 93 26.70 3.60 18.82
CA ILE A 93 26.42 4.97 18.39
C ILE A 93 27.35 5.25 17.21
N LEU A 94 26.76 5.47 16.05
CA LEU A 94 27.46 5.58 14.76
C LEU A 94 27.85 7.02 14.42
N THR A 95 27.50 7.97 15.28
CA THR A 95 27.76 9.40 15.10
C THR A 95 28.38 10.01 16.34
N ARG A 96 29.13 11.09 16.18
CA ARG A 96 29.76 11.86 17.26
C ARG A 96 29.20 13.27 17.29
N VAL A 97 29.32 13.92 18.45
CA VAL A 97 29.00 15.34 18.59
C VAL A 97 29.83 16.16 17.60
N GLY A 98 29.16 17.01 16.83
CA GLY A 98 29.72 17.82 15.75
C GLY A 98 29.63 17.19 14.35
N ASP A 99 29.22 15.91 14.22
CA ASP A 99 29.05 15.29 12.90
C ASP A 99 27.86 15.90 12.16
N ASN A 100 28.05 16.18 10.86
CA ASN A 100 26.99 16.56 9.94
C ASN A 100 26.34 15.30 9.37
N VAL A 101 25.04 15.16 9.54
CA VAL A 101 24.27 13.99 9.09
C VAL A 101 23.18 14.41 8.13
N LYS A 102 22.86 13.52 7.18
CA LYS A 102 21.74 13.72 6.26
C LYS A 102 20.50 13.01 6.79
N LYS A 103 19.33 13.45 6.34
CA LYS A 103 18.07 12.74 6.53
C LYS A 103 18.22 11.28 6.09
N GLY A 104 17.80 10.36 6.95
CA GLY A 104 17.93 8.92 6.71
C GLY A 104 19.22 8.29 7.21
N THR A 105 20.21 9.07 7.66
CA THR A 105 21.43 8.53 8.28
C THR A 105 21.09 7.83 9.61
N VAL A 106 21.63 6.62 9.80
CA VAL A 106 21.48 5.88 11.06
C VAL A 106 22.47 6.43 12.09
N LEU A 107 21.94 6.93 13.20
CA LEU A 107 22.70 7.60 14.25
C LEU A 107 23.11 6.64 15.37
N ALA A 108 22.22 5.71 15.73
CA ALA A 108 22.47 4.69 16.74
C ALA A 108 21.66 3.41 16.43
N ARG A 109 22.14 2.26 16.92
CA ARG A 109 21.51 0.94 16.72
C ARG A 109 21.45 0.15 18.01
N LEU A 110 20.36 -0.60 18.18
CA LEU A 110 20.24 -1.64 19.19
C LEU A 110 20.72 -2.99 18.64
N GLU A 111 21.16 -3.85 19.55
CA GLU A 111 21.43 -5.25 19.25
C GLU A 111 20.19 -5.89 18.62
N SER A 112 20.38 -6.50 17.45
CA SER A 112 19.28 -7.00 16.63
C SER A 112 19.42 -8.48 16.27
N GLY A 113 20.40 -9.20 16.83
CA GLY A 113 20.67 -10.59 16.47
C GLY A 113 19.45 -11.52 16.62
N GLY A 114 18.69 -11.37 17.70
CA GLY A 114 17.45 -12.12 17.92
C GLY A 114 16.36 -11.80 16.90
N ILE A 115 16.10 -10.51 16.66
CA ILE A 115 15.07 -10.05 15.71
C ILE A 115 15.48 -10.40 14.28
N TYR A 116 16.76 -10.30 13.94
CA TYR A 116 17.30 -10.68 12.64
C TYR A 116 17.16 -12.18 12.41
N SER A 117 17.42 -13.00 13.42
CA SER A 117 17.19 -14.45 13.35
C SER A 117 15.70 -14.77 13.13
N GLN A 118 14.79 -14.04 13.80
CA GLN A 118 13.34 -14.17 13.58
C GLN A 118 12.92 -13.72 12.18
N TYR A 119 13.50 -12.63 11.66
CA TYR A 119 13.30 -12.19 10.28
C TYR A 119 13.72 -13.28 9.28
N LEU A 120 14.90 -13.90 9.47
CA LEU A 120 15.36 -15.00 8.62
C LEU A 120 14.42 -16.22 8.71
N GLN A 121 13.92 -16.54 9.90
CA GLN A 121 12.93 -17.62 10.09
C GLN A 121 11.61 -17.32 9.39
N ALA A 122 11.10 -16.09 9.50
CA ALA A 122 9.90 -15.64 8.79
C ALA A 122 10.12 -15.68 7.27
N GLN A 123 11.27 -15.25 6.78
CA GLN A 123 11.62 -15.28 5.36
C GLN A 123 11.69 -16.72 4.82
N ALA A 124 12.30 -17.63 5.59
CA ALA A 124 12.32 -19.06 5.24
C ALA A 124 10.90 -19.64 5.17
N SER A 125 10.02 -19.27 6.11
CA SER A 125 8.64 -19.73 6.14
C SER A 125 7.82 -19.18 4.97
N TYR A 126 8.00 -17.91 4.61
CA TYR A 126 7.42 -17.30 3.41
C TYR A 126 7.89 -18.01 2.13
N ASN A 127 9.20 -18.24 2.00
CA ASN A 127 9.75 -18.94 0.84
C ASN A 127 9.22 -20.37 0.73
N GLN A 128 9.06 -21.08 1.86
CA GLN A 128 8.46 -22.41 1.88
C GLN A 128 6.99 -22.39 1.45
N ALA A 129 6.20 -21.44 1.96
CA ALA A 129 4.80 -21.30 1.56
C ALA A 129 4.66 -20.96 0.08
N LYS A 130 5.50 -20.06 -0.43
CA LYS A 130 5.55 -19.72 -1.86
C LYS A 130 5.91 -20.93 -2.70
N ALA A 131 6.94 -21.69 -2.32
CA ALA A 131 7.33 -22.91 -3.04
C ALA A 131 6.19 -23.96 -3.07
N LYS A 132 5.42 -24.08 -1.99
CA LYS A 132 4.23 -24.96 -1.96
C LYS A 132 3.12 -24.48 -2.90
N LEU A 133 2.87 -23.17 -2.97
CA LEU A 133 1.92 -22.59 -3.93
C LEU A 133 2.39 -22.80 -5.37
N ASP A 134 3.68 -22.55 -5.65
CA ASP A 134 4.28 -22.76 -6.97
C ASP A 134 4.21 -24.24 -7.37
N GLN A 135 4.47 -25.17 -6.45
CA GLN A 135 4.29 -26.60 -6.66
C GLN A 135 2.83 -26.97 -6.97
N LEU A 136 1.87 -26.39 -6.25
CA LEU A 136 0.45 -26.61 -6.53
C LEU A 136 0.09 -26.12 -7.94
N LEU A 137 0.50 -24.90 -8.31
CA LEU A 137 0.20 -24.28 -9.61
C LEU A 137 0.89 -24.98 -10.78
N ALA A 138 2.07 -25.55 -10.57
CA ALA A 138 2.75 -26.37 -11.57
C ALA A 138 1.96 -27.65 -11.92
N GLY A 139 1.05 -28.10 -11.03
CA GLY A 139 0.21 -29.25 -11.25
C GLY A 139 0.98 -30.57 -11.26
N ALA A 140 0.48 -31.55 -12.02
CA ALA A 140 1.17 -32.82 -12.20
C ALA A 140 2.46 -32.65 -12.99
N LEU A 141 3.48 -33.43 -12.63
CA LEU A 141 4.74 -33.46 -13.36
C LEU A 141 4.53 -34.01 -14.78
N ASN A 142 5.28 -33.49 -15.75
CA ASN A 142 5.21 -33.97 -17.13
C ASN A 142 5.51 -35.48 -17.21
N GLU A 143 6.44 -35.96 -16.39
CA GLU A 143 6.79 -37.38 -16.28
C GLU A 143 5.60 -38.23 -15.81
N GLU A 144 4.82 -37.71 -14.86
CA GLU A 144 3.61 -38.39 -14.37
C GLU A 144 2.54 -38.44 -15.47
N ILE A 145 2.31 -37.31 -16.17
CA ILE A 145 1.36 -37.26 -17.29
C ILE A 145 1.72 -38.30 -18.37
N ILE A 146 3.00 -38.39 -18.75
CA ILE A 146 3.48 -39.36 -19.75
C ILE A 146 3.19 -40.81 -19.32
N ILE A 147 3.38 -41.14 -18.04
CA ILE A 147 3.07 -42.48 -17.52
C ILE A 147 1.58 -42.80 -17.68
N TYR A 148 0.69 -41.87 -17.33
CA TYR A 148 -0.75 -42.09 -17.49
C TYR A 148 -1.20 -42.11 -18.96
N GLU A 149 -0.55 -41.34 -19.85
CA GLU A 149 -0.76 -41.42 -21.29
C GLU A 149 -0.39 -42.80 -21.83
N GLN A 150 0.75 -43.36 -21.42
CA GLN A 150 1.15 -44.73 -21.79
C GLN A 150 0.17 -45.78 -21.27
N VAL A 151 -0.37 -45.61 -20.06
CA VAL A 151 -1.39 -46.51 -19.52
C VAL A 151 -2.69 -46.44 -20.35
N LEU A 152 -3.11 -45.24 -20.76
CA LEU A 152 -4.26 -45.06 -21.64
C LEU A 152 -4.03 -45.71 -23.01
N ASP A 153 -2.87 -45.52 -23.61
CA ASP A 153 -2.51 -46.10 -24.90
C ASP A 153 -2.49 -47.62 -24.85
N ASN A 154 -1.88 -48.21 -23.81
CA ASN A 154 -1.88 -49.66 -23.61
C ASN A 154 -3.30 -50.20 -23.42
N ALA A 155 -4.16 -49.49 -22.67
CA ALA A 155 -5.56 -49.89 -22.51
C ALA A 155 -6.36 -49.79 -23.81
N LYS A 156 -6.04 -48.80 -24.66
CA LYS A 156 -6.64 -48.65 -26.00
C LYS A 156 -6.21 -49.78 -26.93
N ILE A 157 -4.91 -50.10 -26.99
CA ILE A 157 -4.38 -51.22 -27.78
C ILE A 157 -5.07 -52.52 -27.34
N SER A 158 -5.16 -52.76 -26.02
CA SER A 158 -5.85 -53.94 -25.50
C SER A 158 -7.34 -54.01 -25.89
N LEU A 159 -8.03 -52.86 -25.96
CA LEU A 159 -9.42 -52.80 -26.43
C LEU A 159 -9.53 -53.12 -27.92
N ASP A 160 -8.66 -52.54 -28.75
CA ASP A 160 -8.64 -52.76 -30.19
C ASP A 160 -8.30 -54.22 -30.52
N ASP A 161 -7.30 -54.80 -29.84
CA ASP A 161 -6.94 -56.23 -29.95
C ASP A 161 -8.09 -57.14 -29.51
N THR A 162 -8.81 -56.78 -28.46
CA THR A 162 -9.97 -57.56 -27.96
C THR A 162 -11.11 -57.53 -28.97
N LYS A 163 -11.36 -56.40 -29.63
CA LYS A 163 -12.38 -56.28 -30.69
C LYS A 163 -12.00 -57.10 -31.92
N ALA A 164 -10.75 -56.98 -32.39
CA ALA A 164 -10.26 -57.76 -33.52
C ALA A 164 -10.31 -59.27 -33.23
N LYS A 165 -9.94 -59.69 -32.02
CA LYS A 165 -10.06 -61.10 -31.61
C LYS A 165 -11.53 -61.54 -31.56
N ALA A 166 -12.42 -60.70 -31.05
CA ALA A 166 -13.85 -61.01 -31.00
C ALA A 166 -14.44 -61.22 -32.41
N GLU A 167 -14.07 -60.37 -33.38
CA GLU A 167 -14.44 -60.51 -34.78
C GLU A 167 -13.95 -61.85 -35.36
N ASN A 168 -12.66 -62.16 -35.20
CA ASN A 168 -12.07 -63.41 -35.69
C ASN A 168 -12.70 -64.66 -35.05
N ASP A 169 -12.86 -64.68 -33.72
CA ASP A 169 -13.46 -65.82 -33.01
C ASP A 169 -14.89 -66.09 -33.49
N LEU A 170 -15.66 -65.03 -33.81
CA LEU A 170 -17.03 -65.15 -34.30
C LEU A 170 -17.08 -65.59 -35.77
N GLU A 171 -16.15 -65.10 -36.59
CA GLU A 171 -15.99 -65.52 -37.98
C GLU A 171 -15.68 -67.03 -38.08
N ASP A 172 -14.83 -67.56 -37.19
CA ASP A 172 -14.51 -69.00 -37.13
C ASP A 172 -15.74 -69.87 -36.82
N ASP A 173 -16.59 -69.42 -35.89
CA ASP A 173 -17.86 -70.08 -35.57
C ASP A 173 -18.85 -70.02 -36.74
N TYR A 174 -18.93 -68.89 -37.44
CA TYR A 174 -19.76 -68.74 -38.64
C TYR A 174 -19.28 -69.62 -39.79
N ASN A 175 -17.98 -69.71 -40.02
CA ASN A 175 -17.40 -70.60 -41.02
C ASN A 175 -17.71 -72.07 -40.71
N SER A 176 -17.64 -72.46 -39.44
CA SER A 176 -18.04 -73.79 -38.99
C SER A 176 -19.53 -74.05 -39.20
N ALA A 177 -20.38 -73.04 -38.95
CA ALA A 177 -21.82 -73.12 -39.19
C ALA A 177 -22.18 -73.30 -40.67
N LEU A 178 -21.47 -72.62 -41.58
CA LEU A 178 -21.65 -72.78 -43.03
C LEU A 178 -21.38 -74.22 -43.48
N VAL A 179 -20.32 -74.85 -42.96
CA VAL A 179 -20.03 -76.27 -43.25
C VAL A 179 -21.18 -77.18 -42.80
N TYR A 180 -21.74 -76.94 -41.60
CA TYR A 180 -22.89 -77.70 -41.12
C TYR A 180 -24.16 -77.45 -41.91
N LEU A 181 -24.40 -76.22 -42.39
CA LEU A 181 -25.54 -75.89 -43.24
C LEU A 181 -25.48 -76.62 -44.59
N ILE A 182 -24.30 -76.68 -45.21
CA ILE A 182 -24.07 -77.40 -46.47
C ILE A 182 -24.32 -78.91 -46.29
N ASP A 183 -23.73 -79.50 -45.24
CA ASP A 183 -23.90 -80.93 -44.93
C ASP A 183 -25.36 -81.27 -44.61
N ALA A 184 -26.04 -80.44 -43.80
CA ALA A 184 -27.44 -80.61 -43.45
C ALA A 184 -28.35 -80.57 -44.68
N SER A 185 -28.11 -79.65 -45.60
CA SER A 185 -28.93 -79.47 -46.79
C SER A 185 -28.76 -80.62 -47.78
N SER A 186 -27.54 -81.12 -47.95
CA SER A 186 -27.28 -82.33 -48.74
C SER A 186 -28.01 -83.55 -48.18
N LYS A 187 -27.95 -83.77 -46.86
CA LYS A 187 -28.65 -84.87 -46.18
C LYS A 187 -30.17 -84.74 -46.25
N TYR A 188 -30.68 -83.52 -46.13
CA TYR A 188 -32.10 -83.20 -46.26
C TYR A 188 -32.61 -83.54 -47.67
N ASN A 189 -31.93 -83.03 -48.70
CA ASN A 189 -32.30 -83.23 -50.10
C ASN A 189 -32.29 -84.71 -50.50
N LYS A 190 -31.28 -85.47 -50.05
CA LYS A 190 -31.22 -86.91 -50.25
C LYS A 190 -32.43 -87.61 -49.61
N ALA A 191 -32.71 -87.32 -48.34
CA ALA A 191 -33.83 -87.95 -47.64
C ALA A 191 -35.20 -87.60 -48.26
N LEU A 192 -35.37 -86.37 -48.75
CA LEU A 192 -36.58 -85.97 -49.45
C LEU A 192 -36.74 -86.71 -50.78
N ALA A 193 -35.64 -86.93 -51.53
CA ALA A 193 -35.66 -87.71 -52.76
C ALA A 193 -36.03 -89.18 -52.48
N ASP A 194 -35.39 -89.80 -51.48
CA ASP A 194 -35.67 -91.18 -51.07
C ASP A 194 -37.14 -91.31 -50.63
N LEU A 195 -37.66 -90.36 -49.85
CA LEU A 195 -39.06 -90.38 -49.41
C LEU A 195 -40.05 -90.28 -50.59
N LYS A 196 -39.75 -89.47 -51.62
CA LYS A 196 -40.56 -89.38 -52.85
C LYS A 196 -40.59 -90.71 -53.61
N ASP A 197 -39.47 -91.42 -53.64
CA ASP A 197 -39.39 -92.71 -54.31
C ASP A 197 -40.15 -93.78 -53.52
N MET A 198 -40.03 -93.79 -52.19
CA MET A 198 -40.80 -94.70 -51.33
C MET A 198 -42.32 -94.50 -51.47
N GLU A 199 -42.78 -93.26 -51.51
CA GLU A 199 -44.19 -92.93 -51.72
C GLU A 199 -44.70 -93.54 -53.04
N LYS A 200 -43.97 -93.34 -54.13
CA LYS A 200 -44.36 -93.85 -55.46
C LYS A 200 -44.40 -95.38 -55.52
N VAL A 201 -43.43 -96.05 -54.88
CA VAL A 201 -43.28 -97.51 -54.97
C VAL A 201 -44.29 -98.23 -54.08
N TYR A 202 -44.45 -97.79 -52.82
CA TYR A 202 -45.17 -98.56 -51.81
C TYR A 202 -46.56 -98.02 -51.44
N PHE A 203 -46.82 -96.74 -51.69
CA PHE A 203 -48.03 -96.08 -51.16
C PHE A 203 -49.13 -95.83 -52.21
N PHE A 204 -49.03 -96.36 -53.44
CA PHE A 204 -49.99 -96.07 -54.52
C PHE A 204 -51.40 -96.71 -54.38
N ARG A 205 -51.63 -97.57 -53.36
CA ARG A 205 -52.88 -98.32 -53.18
C ARG A 205 -53.58 -98.10 -51.82
N SER A 206 -52.97 -97.38 -50.87
CA SER A 206 -53.45 -97.29 -49.48
C SER A 206 -53.95 -95.88 -49.13
N THR A 207 -55.28 -95.68 -49.17
CA THR A 207 -55.85 -94.33 -49.14
C THR A 207 -55.54 -93.50 -47.87
N SER A 208 -55.39 -94.11 -46.69
CA SER A 208 -55.14 -93.36 -45.43
C SER A 208 -53.65 -93.15 -45.12
N LEU A 209 -52.82 -94.18 -45.32
CA LEU A 209 -51.36 -94.10 -45.10
C LEU A 209 -50.70 -93.17 -46.12
N GLU A 210 -51.09 -93.29 -47.40
CA GLU A 210 -50.62 -92.41 -48.47
C GLU A 210 -50.97 -90.94 -48.20
N THR A 211 -52.21 -90.65 -47.78
CA THR A 211 -52.65 -89.28 -47.51
C THR A 211 -51.84 -88.63 -46.37
N THR A 212 -51.54 -89.38 -45.31
CA THR A 212 -50.77 -88.87 -44.17
C THR A 212 -49.30 -88.69 -44.52
N LEU A 213 -48.71 -89.64 -45.28
CA LEU A 213 -47.34 -89.52 -45.78
C LEU A 213 -47.20 -88.28 -46.68
N ARG A 214 -48.14 -88.08 -47.61
CA ARG A 214 -48.18 -86.91 -48.48
C ARG A 214 -48.27 -85.60 -47.69
N ALA A 215 -49.09 -85.55 -46.64
CA ALA A 215 -49.20 -84.38 -45.78
C ALA A 215 -47.87 -84.09 -45.05
N LYS A 216 -47.25 -85.08 -44.40
CA LYS A 216 -45.97 -84.91 -43.70
C LYS A 216 -44.82 -84.54 -44.65
N LYS A 217 -44.79 -85.15 -45.84
CA LYS A 217 -43.84 -84.77 -46.89
C LYS A 217 -44.07 -83.33 -47.33
N ALA A 218 -45.32 -82.93 -47.58
CA ALA A 218 -45.64 -81.57 -47.97
C ALA A 218 -45.24 -80.56 -46.88
N GLU A 219 -45.42 -80.90 -45.59
CA GLU A 219 -44.90 -80.08 -44.48
C GLU A 219 -43.37 -79.98 -44.48
N ALA A 220 -42.66 -81.05 -44.79
CA ALA A 220 -41.20 -81.02 -44.93
C ALA A 220 -40.78 -80.17 -46.14
N GLU A 221 -41.38 -80.42 -47.31
CA GLU A 221 -41.17 -79.64 -48.52
C GLU A 221 -41.46 -78.16 -48.29
N ASP A 222 -42.56 -77.81 -47.63
CA ASP A 222 -42.88 -76.43 -47.28
C ASP A 222 -41.93 -75.86 -46.23
N ALA A 223 -41.47 -76.62 -45.25
CA ALA A 223 -40.48 -76.11 -44.30
C ALA A 223 -39.11 -75.84 -44.94
N PHE A 224 -38.75 -76.55 -46.02
CA PHE A 224 -37.48 -76.35 -46.72
C PHE A 224 -37.59 -75.36 -47.89
N TRP A 225 -38.67 -75.44 -48.67
CA TRP A 225 -38.93 -74.55 -49.80
C TRP A 225 -39.66 -73.28 -49.39
N GLY A 226 -40.54 -73.33 -48.40
CA GLY A 226 -41.28 -72.21 -47.80
C GLY A 226 -40.43 -71.29 -46.92
N VAL A 227 -39.15 -71.60 -46.74
CA VAL A 227 -38.07 -70.61 -46.52
C VAL A 227 -38.19 -69.45 -47.55
N SER A 228 -38.78 -69.71 -48.72
CA SER A 228 -39.15 -68.73 -49.77
C SER A 228 -40.27 -67.75 -49.45
N SER A 229 -41.13 -68.00 -48.47
CA SER A 229 -42.30 -67.14 -48.20
C SER A 229 -41.96 -65.82 -47.49
N LEU A 230 -40.73 -65.66 -46.99
CA LEU A 230 -40.20 -64.42 -46.42
C LEU A 230 -39.49 -63.51 -47.46
N GLY A 231 -39.58 -63.82 -48.76
CA GLY A 231 -38.92 -63.06 -49.83
C GLY A 231 -37.47 -63.49 -50.10
N ILE A 232 -37.04 -64.59 -49.51
CA ILE A 232 -35.72 -65.19 -49.67
C ILE A 232 -35.89 -66.49 -50.46
N LYS A 233 -35.68 -66.42 -51.78
CA LYS A 233 -35.36 -67.54 -52.69
C LYS A 233 -35.00 -68.85 -51.94
N GLY A 234 -35.68 -69.96 -52.24
CA GLY A 234 -35.76 -71.18 -51.40
C GLY A 234 -34.44 -71.65 -50.80
N ALA A 235 -34.46 -72.44 -49.71
CA ALA A 235 -33.29 -72.74 -48.88
C ALA A 235 -31.99 -73.01 -49.66
N GLU A 236 -32.05 -73.71 -50.80
CA GLU A 236 -30.93 -73.95 -51.70
C GLU A 236 -30.33 -72.67 -52.33
N GLU A 237 -31.17 -71.75 -52.84
CA GLU A 237 -30.75 -70.47 -53.44
C GLU A 237 -30.31 -69.44 -52.39
N PHE A 238 -30.84 -69.47 -51.16
CA PHE A 238 -30.32 -68.63 -50.06
C PHE A 238 -29.07 -69.20 -49.40
N ILE A 239 -28.91 -70.53 -49.36
CA ILE A 239 -27.63 -71.14 -49.00
C ILE A 239 -26.59 -70.74 -50.05
N ASP A 240 -26.92 -70.79 -51.34
CA ASP A 240 -26.05 -70.27 -52.39
C ASP A 240 -25.76 -68.76 -52.22
N GLU A 241 -26.76 -67.95 -51.87
CA GLU A 241 -26.57 -66.51 -51.60
C GLU A 241 -25.72 -66.26 -50.34
N THR A 242 -25.88 -67.06 -49.29
CA THR A 242 -25.10 -66.98 -48.05
C THR A 242 -23.67 -67.51 -48.25
N ILE A 243 -23.47 -68.51 -49.11
CA ILE A 243 -22.14 -68.98 -49.53
C ILE A 243 -21.44 -67.89 -50.35
N ASN A 244 -22.17 -67.19 -51.21
CA ASN A 244 -21.63 -66.14 -52.08
C ASN A 244 -21.49 -64.78 -51.36
N ASN A 245 -22.23 -64.56 -50.27
CA ASN A 245 -22.22 -63.33 -49.47
C ASN A 245 -22.59 -63.64 -47.99
N PRO A 246 -21.66 -64.19 -47.20
CA PRO A 246 -21.92 -64.55 -45.81
C PRO A 246 -22.01 -63.29 -44.94
N ILE A 247 -23.23 -62.89 -44.59
CA ILE A 247 -23.50 -61.87 -43.57
C ILE A 247 -23.96 -62.59 -42.30
N GLU A 248 -23.42 -62.20 -41.13
CA GLU A 248 -23.71 -62.83 -39.83
C GLU A 248 -25.22 -63.01 -39.54
N GLU A 249 -26.01 -61.97 -39.83
CA GLU A 249 -27.47 -61.96 -39.64
C GLU A 249 -28.20 -62.95 -40.56
N ASN A 250 -27.64 -63.20 -41.76
CA ASN A 250 -28.18 -64.18 -42.69
C ASN A 250 -27.95 -65.59 -42.14
N ILE A 251 -26.74 -65.90 -41.67
CA ILE A 251 -26.38 -67.25 -41.20
C ILE A 251 -27.21 -67.65 -39.97
N ASP A 252 -27.40 -66.74 -39.00
CA ASP A 252 -28.24 -66.99 -37.83
C ASP A 252 -29.67 -67.39 -38.21
N SER A 253 -30.22 -66.71 -39.22
CA SER A 253 -31.56 -66.96 -39.75
C SER A 253 -31.63 -68.32 -40.47
N VAL A 254 -30.64 -68.66 -41.32
CA VAL A 254 -30.59 -69.97 -42.01
C VAL A 254 -30.54 -71.12 -41.02
N LEU A 255 -29.73 -71.00 -39.97
CA LEU A 255 -29.61 -72.06 -38.96
C LEU A 255 -30.96 -72.38 -38.30
N ILE A 256 -31.81 -71.36 -38.07
CA ILE A 256 -33.15 -71.56 -37.50
C ILE A 256 -34.06 -72.29 -38.49
N GLU A 257 -34.07 -71.86 -39.75
CA GLU A 257 -34.91 -72.43 -40.79
C GLU A 257 -34.52 -73.87 -41.15
N ILE A 258 -33.23 -74.13 -41.40
CA ILE A 258 -32.75 -75.49 -41.68
C ILE A 258 -32.99 -76.42 -40.50
N ARG A 259 -32.84 -75.95 -39.27
CA ARG A 259 -33.22 -76.74 -38.09
C ARG A 259 -34.71 -77.12 -38.12
N SER A 260 -35.59 -76.17 -38.45
CA SER A 260 -37.03 -76.40 -38.57
C SER A 260 -37.34 -77.43 -39.67
N ALA A 261 -36.74 -77.29 -40.85
CA ALA A 261 -36.88 -78.24 -41.96
C ALA A 261 -36.41 -79.65 -41.57
N LEU A 262 -35.26 -79.77 -40.90
CA LEU A 262 -34.73 -81.05 -40.40
C LEU A 262 -35.73 -81.75 -39.47
N VAL A 263 -36.40 -81.03 -38.57
CA VAL A 263 -37.44 -81.61 -37.71
C VAL A 263 -38.58 -82.19 -38.53
N LYS A 264 -39.01 -81.48 -39.59
CA LYS A 264 -40.12 -81.91 -40.45
C LYS A 264 -39.77 -83.14 -41.30
N ILE A 265 -38.57 -83.20 -41.89
CA ILE A 265 -38.17 -84.39 -42.66
C ILE A 265 -37.95 -85.60 -41.74
N ILE A 266 -37.40 -85.41 -40.53
CA ILE A 266 -37.24 -86.50 -39.56
C ILE A 266 -38.62 -87.07 -39.17
N ASP A 267 -39.62 -86.22 -38.94
CA ASP A 267 -41.00 -86.66 -38.66
C ASP A 267 -41.64 -87.40 -39.85
N ALA A 268 -41.41 -86.94 -41.09
CA ALA A 268 -41.87 -87.63 -42.29
C ALA A 268 -41.20 -89.01 -42.48
N LEU A 269 -39.89 -89.10 -42.25
CA LEU A 269 -39.15 -90.37 -42.32
C LEU A 269 -39.57 -91.34 -41.22
N ASP A 270 -39.76 -90.88 -39.98
CA ASP A 270 -40.19 -91.71 -38.85
C ASP A 270 -41.61 -92.25 -39.07
N TYR A 271 -42.50 -91.43 -39.66
CA TYR A 271 -43.80 -91.89 -40.12
C TYR A 271 -43.68 -92.94 -41.23
N THR A 272 -42.83 -92.69 -42.24
CA THR A 272 -42.59 -93.63 -43.34
C THR A 272 -42.12 -94.99 -42.83
N LYS A 273 -41.16 -95.00 -41.89
CA LYS A 273 -40.67 -96.20 -41.21
C LYS A 273 -41.79 -96.99 -40.53
N LYS A 274 -42.67 -96.30 -39.79
CA LYS A 274 -43.83 -96.90 -39.14
C LYS A 274 -44.82 -97.47 -40.16
N ALA A 275 -45.08 -96.73 -41.23
CA ALA A 275 -46.03 -97.14 -42.26
C ALA A 275 -45.52 -98.33 -43.09
N MET A 276 -44.21 -98.41 -43.35
CA MET A 276 -43.57 -99.58 -44.00
C MET A 276 -43.63 -100.86 -43.15
N ALA A 277 -43.89 -100.74 -41.85
CA ALA A 277 -44.11 -101.88 -40.96
C ALA A 277 -45.59 -102.30 -40.88
N ASP A 278 -46.49 -101.55 -41.52
CA ASP A 278 -47.93 -101.85 -41.54
C ASP A 278 -48.20 -103.16 -42.31
N PRO A 279 -49.04 -104.07 -41.78
CA PRO A 279 -49.36 -105.34 -42.45
C PRO A 279 -49.86 -105.21 -43.90
N ILE A 280 -50.41 -104.06 -44.29
CA ILE A 280 -50.92 -103.81 -45.65
C ILE A 280 -49.80 -103.79 -46.69
N ILE A 281 -48.64 -103.23 -46.36
CA ILE A 281 -47.53 -103.04 -47.33
C ILE A 281 -46.23 -103.72 -46.90
N ARG A 282 -46.12 -104.20 -45.65
CA ARG A 282 -44.86 -104.69 -45.09
C ARG A 282 -44.19 -105.78 -45.93
N GLU A 283 -44.94 -106.72 -46.48
CA GLU A 283 -44.37 -107.82 -47.29
C GLU A 283 -43.82 -107.35 -48.64
N ASP A 284 -44.28 -106.20 -49.14
CA ASP A 284 -43.82 -105.62 -50.40
C ASP A 284 -42.55 -104.77 -50.22
N VAL A 285 -42.29 -104.24 -49.02
CA VAL A 285 -41.15 -103.36 -48.74
C VAL A 285 -39.83 -104.13 -48.67
N SER A 286 -38.87 -103.75 -49.52
CA SER A 286 -37.53 -104.35 -49.56
C SER A 286 -36.71 -104.11 -48.28
N SER A 287 -35.78 -105.02 -47.95
CA SER A 287 -34.86 -104.83 -46.82
C SER A 287 -33.94 -103.62 -47.03
N THR A 288 -33.55 -103.36 -48.27
CA THR A 288 -32.70 -102.21 -48.65
C THR A 288 -33.40 -100.90 -48.31
N ASP A 289 -34.68 -100.77 -48.66
CA ASP A 289 -35.44 -99.52 -48.46
C ASP A 289 -35.70 -99.23 -46.98
N ARG A 290 -35.93 -100.28 -46.17
CA ARG A 290 -35.98 -100.12 -44.71
C ARG A 290 -34.66 -99.58 -44.16
N THR A 291 -33.53 -100.12 -44.63
CA THR A 291 -32.20 -99.65 -44.24
C THR A 291 -31.93 -98.23 -44.72
N THR A 292 -32.40 -97.84 -45.91
CA THR A 292 -32.29 -96.47 -46.43
C THR A 292 -33.00 -95.49 -45.50
N ILE A 293 -34.26 -95.76 -45.12
CA ILE A 293 -35.01 -94.90 -44.19
C ILE A 293 -34.32 -94.81 -42.83
N ASP A 294 -33.83 -95.93 -42.29
CA ASP A 294 -33.08 -95.92 -41.02
C ASP A 294 -31.81 -95.05 -41.12
N THR A 295 -31.12 -95.11 -42.26
CA THR A 295 -29.91 -94.33 -42.54
C THR A 295 -30.23 -92.84 -42.67
N ASP A 296 -31.29 -92.47 -43.38
CA ASP A 296 -31.70 -91.07 -43.55
C ASP A 296 -32.16 -90.45 -42.23
N ILE A 297 -32.88 -91.21 -41.39
CA ILE A 297 -33.22 -90.77 -40.04
C ILE A 297 -31.95 -90.49 -39.23
N ALA A 298 -30.97 -91.41 -39.26
CA ALA A 298 -29.72 -91.23 -38.54
C ALA A 298 -28.94 -90.00 -39.04
N TYR A 299 -28.78 -89.84 -40.36
CA TYR A 299 -28.06 -88.70 -40.95
C TYR A 299 -28.73 -87.36 -40.66
N ASN A 300 -30.07 -87.27 -40.77
CA ASN A 300 -30.79 -86.03 -40.48
C ASN A 300 -30.79 -85.71 -38.98
N ASN A 301 -30.82 -86.71 -38.08
CA ASN A 301 -30.61 -86.47 -36.65
C ASN A 301 -29.20 -85.93 -36.35
N THR A 302 -28.17 -86.45 -37.01
CA THR A 302 -26.80 -85.90 -36.89
C THR A 302 -26.73 -84.47 -37.42
N ALA A 303 -27.33 -84.18 -38.57
CA ALA A 303 -27.40 -82.82 -39.12
C ALA A 303 -28.11 -81.86 -38.15
N TYR A 304 -29.25 -82.27 -37.58
CA TYR A 304 -30.00 -81.48 -36.60
C TYR A 304 -29.17 -81.19 -35.35
N SER A 305 -28.42 -82.17 -34.85
CA SER A 305 -27.51 -81.98 -33.71
C SER A 305 -26.37 -81.00 -34.04
N ASN A 306 -25.79 -81.08 -35.24
CA ASN A 306 -24.71 -80.19 -35.67
C ASN A 306 -25.21 -78.74 -35.81
N ILE A 307 -26.39 -78.52 -36.38
CA ILE A 307 -27.00 -77.19 -36.48
C ILE A 307 -27.28 -76.59 -35.10
N ASN A 308 -27.84 -77.37 -34.17
CA ASN A 308 -28.03 -76.90 -32.79
C ASN A 308 -26.72 -76.57 -32.08
N THR A 309 -25.66 -77.33 -32.36
CA THR A 309 -24.32 -77.07 -31.83
C THR A 309 -23.78 -75.76 -32.36
N ALA A 310 -23.90 -75.51 -33.67
CA ALA A 310 -23.51 -74.26 -34.31
C ALA A 310 -24.23 -73.04 -33.69
N GLN A 311 -25.55 -73.13 -33.54
CA GLN A 311 -26.35 -72.06 -32.90
C GLN A 311 -25.90 -71.78 -31.46
N SER A 312 -25.63 -72.84 -30.69
CA SER A 312 -25.19 -72.73 -29.31
C SER A 312 -23.80 -72.09 -29.20
N ASN A 313 -22.87 -72.49 -30.08
CA ASN A 313 -21.52 -71.93 -30.14
C ASN A 313 -21.54 -70.45 -30.48
N ILE A 314 -22.20 -70.05 -31.58
CA ILE A 314 -22.34 -68.65 -32.00
C ILE A 314 -22.97 -67.81 -30.87
N SER A 315 -24.08 -68.30 -30.28
CA SER A 315 -24.74 -67.57 -29.19
C SER A 315 -23.82 -67.40 -27.98
N SER A 316 -23.05 -68.43 -27.61
CA SER A 316 -22.10 -68.38 -26.50
C SER A 316 -20.93 -67.44 -26.79
N GLN A 317 -20.43 -67.47 -28.03
CA GLN A 317 -19.31 -66.65 -28.47
C GLN A 317 -19.70 -65.16 -28.52
N LYS A 318 -20.89 -64.82 -29.03
CA LYS A 318 -21.43 -63.44 -28.98
C LYS A 318 -21.50 -62.90 -27.55
N ILE A 319 -21.94 -63.71 -26.59
CA ILE A 319 -22.01 -63.32 -25.18
C ILE A 319 -20.60 -63.08 -24.62
N THR A 320 -19.67 -63.98 -24.91
CA THR A 320 -18.27 -63.92 -24.46
C THR A 320 -17.55 -62.70 -25.03
N ASN A 321 -17.67 -62.47 -26.34
CA ASN A 321 -17.12 -61.31 -27.04
C ASN A 321 -17.62 -60.00 -26.43
N ARG A 322 -18.94 -59.86 -26.26
CA ARG A 322 -19.52 -58.67 -25.64
C ARG A 322 -19.01 -58.46 -24.22
N MET A 323 -18.87 -59.53 -23.43
CA MET A 323 -18.33 -59.43 -22.07
C MET A 323 -16.88 -58.94 -22.08
N ASN A 324 -16.03 -59.52 -22.92
CA ASN A 324 -14.62 -59.16 -23.01
C ASN A 324 -14.43 -57.72 -23.51
N ILE A 325 -15.21 -57.30 -24.52
CA ILE A 325 -15.21 -55.92 -25.01
C ILE A 325 -15.63 -54.95 -23.90
N ASN A 326 -16.71 -55.24 -23.16
CA ASN A 326 -17.16 -54.38 -22.05
C ASN A 326 -16.09 -54.25 -20.94
N ILE A 327 -15.36 -55.33 -20.64
CA ILE A 327 -14.26 -55.31 -19.66
C ILE A 327 -13.11 -54.42 -20.15
N ALA A 328 -12.68 -54.60 -21.41
CA ALA A 328 -11.61 -53.81 -22.00
C ALA A 328 -12.01 -52.32 -22.13
N GLU A 329 -13.26 -52.04 -22.50
CA GLU A 329 -13.80 -50.67 -22.60
C GLU A 329 -13.87 -50.00 -21.23
N SER A 330 -14.23 -50.74 -20.19
CA SER A 330 -14.20 -50.25 -18.81
C SER A 330 -12.77 -49.92 -18.36
N ALA A 331 -11.78 -50.74 -18.73
CA ALA A 331 -10.37 -50.49 -18.44
C ALA A 331 -9.84 -49.24 -19.17
N TYR A 332 -10.16 -49.08 -20.45
CA TYR A 332 -9.85 -47.88 -21.23
C TYR A 332 -10.48 -46.62 -20.62
N ASN A 333 -11.78 -46.68 -20.29
CA ASN A 333 -12.49 -45.56 -19.67
C ASN A 333 -11.89 -45.18 -18.31
N LYS A 334 -11.50 -46.16 -17.49
CA LYS A 334 -10.82 -45.92 -16.23
C LYS A 334 -9.47 -45.21 -16.45
N ALA A 335 -8.64 -45.71 -17.37
CA ALA A 335 -7.35 -45.10 -17.69
C ALA A 335 -7.50 -43.65 -18.16
N ARG A 336 -8.52 -43.38 -18.99
CA ARG A 336 -8.83 -42.02 -19.46
C ARG A 336 -9.22 -41.10 -18.30
N VAL A 337 -10.14 -41.54 -17.45
CA VAL A 337 -10.59 -40.76 -16.28
C VAL A 337 -9.44 -40.49 -15.32
N ASP A 338 -8.54 -41.45 -15.11
CA ASP A 338 -7.39 -41.27 -14.24
C ASP A 338 -6.37 -40.29 -14.85
N LEU A 339 -6.15 -40.30 -16.18
CA LEU A 339 -5.36 -39.27 -16.87
C LEU A 339 -6.00 -37.88 -16.74
N ASP A 340 -7.32 -37.77 -16.90
CA ASP A 340 -8.05 -36.50 -16.79
C ASP A 340 -7.92 -35.90 -15.38
N LYS A 341 -7.95 -36.73 -14.32
CA LYS A 341 -7.74 -36.28 -12.93
C LYS A 341 -6.34 -35.71 -12.71
N ILE A 342 -5.32 -36.31 -13.31
CA ILE A 342 -3.93 -35.86 -13.20
C ILE A 342 -3.71 -34.57 -13.99
N LYS A 343 -4.36 -34.41 -15.15
CA LYS A 343 -4.31 -33.18 -15.96
C LYS A 343 -5.17 -32.04 -15.41
N ALA A 344 -6.09 -32.33 -14.49
CA ALA A 344 -6.99 -31.31 -13.94
C ALA A 344 -6.18 -30.25 -13.18
N ALA A 345 -6.52 -28.98 -13.43
CA ALA A 345 -5.94 -27.88 -12.68
C ALA A 345 -6.32 -27.96 -11.19
N PRO A 346 -5.46 -27.49 -10.28
CA PRO A 346 -5.80 -27.34 -8.87
C PRO A 346 -7.08 -26.52 -8.70
N ARG A 347 -7.91 -26.88 -7.71
CA ARG A 347 -9.16 -26.17 -7.46
C ARG A 347 -8.86 -24.79 -6.89
N ASP A 348 -9.68 -23.80 -7.25
CA ASP A 348 -9.54 -22.42 -6.74
C ASP A 348 -9.53 -22.34 -5.22
N VAL A 349 -10.30 -23.20 -4.55
CA VAL A 349 -10.35 -23.27 -3.07
C VAL A 349 -9.00 -23.70 -2.50
N ASP A 350 -8.32 -24.66 -3.13
CA ASP A 350 -7.00 -25.10 -2.69
C ASP A 350 -5.99 -23.97 -2.92
N ILE A 351 -6.00 -23.34 -4.09
CA ILE A 351 -5.14 -22.19 -4.42
C ILE A 351 -5.31 -21.07 -3.37
N ALA A 352 -6.56 -20.73 -3.02
CA ALA A 352 -6.85 -19.68 -2.05
C ALA A 352 -6.27 -19.98 -0.65
N VAL A 353 -6.26 -21.24 -0.21
CA VAL A 353 -5.66 -21.65 1.07
C VAL A 353 -4.14 -21.42 1.05
N TYR A 354 -3.45 -21.84 0.00
CA TYR A 354 -2.00 -21.62 -0.11
C TYR A 354 -1.64 -20.15 -0.30
N GLN A 355 -2.45 -19.38 -1.04
CA GLN A 355 -2.30 -17.93 -1.13
C GLN A 355 -2.44 -17.25 0.23
N ALA A 356 -3.42 -17.64 1.04
CA ALA A 356 -3.59 -17.11 2.39
C ALA A 356 -2.38 -17.42 3.29
N ASP A 357 -1.78 -18.60 3.17
CA ASP A 357 -0.53 -18.92 3.86
C ASP A 357 0.62 -18.02 3.40
N VAL A 358 0.79 -17.79 2.09
CA VAL A 358 1.80 -16.87 1.55
C VAL A 358 1.62 -15.46 2.11
N GLU A 359 0.39 -14.95 2.13
CA GLU A 359 0.09 -13.62 2.69
C GLU A 359 0.37 -13.54 4.19
N LYS A 360 -0.04 -14.56 4.95
CA LYS A 360 0.25 -14.67 6.39
C LYS A 360 1.75 -14.60 6.68
N TYR A 361 2.55 -15.39 5.96
CA TYR A 361 4.01 -15.40 6.18
C TYR A 361 4.68 -14.14 5.65
N LYS A 362 4.17 -13.54 4.58
CA LYS A 362 4.62 -12.23 4.09
C LYS A 362 4.40 -11.15 5.15
N ALA A 363 3.23 -11.12 5.78
CA ALA A 363 2.95 -10.18 6.87
C ALA A 363 3.92 -10.36 8.06
N SER A 364 4.30 -11.61 8.37
CA SER A 364 5.30 -11.89 9.40
C SER A 364 6.70 -11.38 9.03
N VAL A 365 7.13 -11.55 7.76
CA VAL A 365 8.39 -10.97 7.26
C VAL A 365 8.37 -9.45 7.40
N GLU A 366 7.26 -8.82 7.01
CA GLU A 366 7.09 -7.37 7.13
C GLU A 366 7.12 -6.91 8.58
N GLU A 367 6.47 -7.63 9.51
CA GLU A 367 6.50 -7.34 10.95
C GLU A 367 7.94 -7.31 11.49
N TYR A 368 8.74 -8.35 11.24
CA TYR A 368 10.11 -8.40 11.73
C TYR A 368 11.03 -7.39 11.03
N ASN A 369 10.78 -7.10 9.75
CA ASN A 369 11.50 -6.03 9.05
C ASN A 369 11.22 -4.65 9.67
N GLN A 370 9.98 -4.38 10.09
CA GLN A 370 9.66 -3.15 10.82
C GLN A 370 10.34 -3.12 12.18
N LYS A 371 10.33 -4.23 12.93
CA LYS A 371 11.07 -4.32 14.20
C LYS A 371 12.57 -4.05 14.05
N LEU A 372 13.19 -4.52 12.95
CA LEU A 372 14.59 -4.21 12.63
C LEU A 372 14.81 -2.72 12.37
N LYS A 373 13.91 -2.07 11.63
CA LYS A 373 13.97 -0.61 11.38
C LYS A 373 13.79 0.19 12.66
N ASP A 374 12.87 -0.21 13.52
CA ASP A 374 12.58 0.45 14.79
C ASP A 374 13.71 0.29 15.84
N ASN A 375 14.62 -0.67 15.63
CA ASN A 375 15.85 -0.84 16.41
C ASN A 375 16.98 0.14 16.01
N SER A 376 16.72 1.06 15.08
CA SER A 376 17.66 2.10 14.67
C SER A 376 17.09 3.48 14.93
N VAL A 377 17.91 4.39 15.43
CA VAL A 377 17.61 5.82 15.47
C VAL A 377 18.11 6.44 14.16
N ILE A 378 17.22 7.10 13.44
CA ILE A 378 17.48 7.67 12.11
C ILE A 378 17.25 9.18 12.15
N ALA A 379 18.10 9.94 11.46
CA ALA A 379 17.96 11.39 11.33
C ALA A 379 16.68 11.77 10.53
N PRO A 380 15.74 12.55 11.09
CA PRO A 380 14.52 12.97 10.40
C PRO A 380 14.74 14.10 9.37
N PHE A 381 15.83 14.87 9.52
CA PHE A 381 16.25 15.96 8.64
C PHE A 381 17.79 16.07 8.60
N ASP A 382 18.32 16.90 7.69
CA ASP A 382 19.76 17.19 7.60
C ASP A 382 20.19 18.08 8.77
N GLY A 383 21.15 17.65 9.59
CA GLY A 383 21.44 18.30 10.86
C GLY A 383 22.84 18.08 11.39
N VAL A 384 23.16 18.75 12.50
CA VAL A 384 24.40 18.56 13.27
C VAL A 384 24.07 17.90 14.58
N VAL A 385 24.83 16.85 14.93
CA VAL A 385 24.67 16.14 16.20
C VAL A 385 25.22 17.00 17.33
N THR A 386 24.38 17.41 18.28
CA THR A 386 24.77 18.27 19.42
C THR A 386 25.08 17.47 20.66
N LYS A 387 24.43 16.31 20.83
CA LYS A 387 24.58 15.47 22.01
C LYS A 387 24.46 14.00 21.64
N THR A 388 25.27 13.16 22.27
CA THR A 388 25.18 11.69 22.19
C THR A 388 25.24 11.13 23.59
N ASP A 389 24.16 10.54 24.07
CA ASP A 389 23.92 10.31 25.50
C ASP A 389 23.76 8.82 25.89
N GLY A 390 24.15 7.89 25.00
CA GLY A 390 24.18 6.45 25.26
C GLY A 390 25.58 5.85 25.21
N LYS A 391 25.75 4.66 25.79
CA LYS A 391 26.99 3.88 25.71
C LYS A 391 26.74 2.51 25.11
N ILE A 392 27.74 1.98 24.40
CA ILE A 392 27.71 0.59 23.92
C ILE A 392 27.53 -0.34 25.12
N GLY A 393 26.57 -1.27 25.03
CA GLY A 393 26.21 -2.19 26.11
C GLY A 393 25.22 -1.63 27.14
N GLU A 394 24.84 -0.36 27.05
CA GLU A 394 23.79 0.21 27.90
C GLU A 394 22.40 -0.28 27.49
N ILE A 395 21.54 -0.55 28.47
CA ILE A 395 20.15 -0.95 28.23
C ILE A 395 19.26 0.30 28.22
N VAL A 396 18.52 0.50 27.15
CA VAL A 396 17.53 1.57 26.99
C VAL A 396 16.12 1.00 27.01
N SER A 397 15.15 1.81 27.48
CA SER A 397 13.72 1.48 27.43
C SER A 397 13.02 2.33 26.37
N ALA A 398 11.82 1.90 25.92
CA ALA A 398 11.03 2.60 24.91
C ALA A 398 10.60 4.04 25.30
N ASN A 399 10.56 4.31 26.62
CA ASN A 399 10.34 5.65 27.19
C ASN A 399 11.60 6.17 27.88
N GLY A 400 12.75 5.62 27.52
CA GLY A 400 14.02 5.88 28.16
C GLY A 400 14.66 7.19 27.70
N LYS A 401 15.91 7.34 28.12
CA LYS A 401 16.76 8.50 27.87
C LYS A 401 16.90 8.78 26.37
N ASN A 402 16.93 10.05 26.00
CA ASN A 402 17.30 10.49 24.67
C ASN A 402 18.74 10.08 24.36
N VAL A 403 18.98 9.59 23.14
CA VAL A 403 20.27 9.00 22.78
C VAL A 403 21.06 9.93 21.88
N VAL A 404 20.40 10.65 20.98
CA VAL A 404 21.05 11.63 20.09
C VAL A 404 20.20 12.89 19.99
N SER A 405 20.79 14.06 20.18
CA SER A 405 20.15 15.35 19.89
C SER A 405 20.65 15.88 18.56
N LEU A 406 19.74 16.37 17.73
CA LEU A 406 20.01 16.84 16.38
C LEU A 406 19.41 18.24 16.20
N ILE A 407 20.24 19.19 15.77
CA ILE A 407 19.79 20.53 15.42
C ILE A 407 19.93 20.80 13.93
N SER A 408 19.03 21.61 13.37
CA SER A 408 19.18 22.12 12.00
C SER A 408 20.22 23.26 11.97
N PRO A 409 21.32 23.15 11.19
CA PRO A 409 22.39 24.14 11.18
C PRO A 409 22.04 25.43 10.43
N ASN A 410 20.90 25.48 9.72
CA ASN A 410 20.55 26.58 8.83
C ASN A 410 19.30 27.35 9.25
N ASN A 411 18.76 27.06 10.44
CA ASN A 411 17.51 27.64 10.91
C ASN A 411 17.66 28.01 12.39
N PHE A 412 18.35 29.12 12.67
CA PHE A 412 18.47 29.68 14.01
C PHE A 412 17.42 30.77 14.22
N GLN A 413 16.99 30.96 15.46
CA GLN A 413 16.10 32.03 15.91
C GLN A 413 16.63 32.62 17.22
N VAL A 414 16.19 33.80 17.61
CA VAL A 414 16.46 34.37 18.93
C VAL A 414 15.20 34.29 19.78
N GLU A 415 15.31 33.69 20.96
CA GLU A 415 14.28 33.74 21.99
C GLU A 415 14.59 34.88 22.95
N ALA A 416 13.71 35.89 22.99
CA ALA A 416 13.87 37.06 23.85
C ALA A 416 12.68 37.21 24.80
N ASP A 417 12.95 37.60 26.04
CA ASP A 417 11.94 37.73 27.08
C ASP A 417 11.53 39.19 27.28
N ILE A 418 10.32 39.52 26.84
CA ILE A 418 9.79 40.90 26.85
C ILE A 418 8.97 41.14 28.12
N SER A 419 9.21 42.26 28.80
CA SER A 419 8.46 42.64 29.99
C SER A 419 6.95 42.79 29.71
N GLU A 420 6.11 42.46 30.69
CA GLU A 420 4.66 42.68 30.65
C GLU A 420 4.27 44.13 30.29
N ALA A 421 5.10 45.13 30.63
CA ALA A 421 4.84 46.53 30.29
C ALA A 421 4.96 46.83 28.79
N ASP A 422 5.74 46.03 28.08
CA ASP A 422 6.20 46.30 26.71
C ASP A 422 5.60 45.34 25.68
N ILE A 423 5.19 44.14 26.09
CA ILE A 423 4.63 43.11 25.20
C ILE A 423 3.42 43.59 24.39
N GLY A 424 2.59 44.49 24.96
CA GLY A 424 1.40 45.02 24.28
C GLY A 424 1.71 45.89 23.05
N LYS A 425 2.97 46.26 22.84
CA LYS A 425 3.44 47.03 21.67
C LYS A 425 4.03 46.15 20.58
N ILE A 426 4.37 44.90 20.89
CA ILE A 426 5.02 43.98 19.96
C ILE A 426 3.96 43.28 19.13
N ASN A 427 4.19 43.25 17.82
CA ASN A 427 3.35 42.55 16.86
C ASN A 427 4.17 41.58 16.02
N LEU A 428 3.51 40.52 15.54
CA LEU A 428 4.09 39.63 14.53
C LEU A 428 4.51 40.46 13.30
N GLY A 429 5.72 40.19 12.79
CA GLY A 429 6.30 40.92 11.66
C GLY A 429 7.04 42.20 12.03
N ASN A 430 7.17 42.56 13.31
CA ASN A 430 8.06 43.66 13.70
C ASN A 430 9.50 43.35 13.28
N SER A 431 10.17 44.36 12.71
CA SER A 431 11.58 44.27 12.31
C SER A 431 12.45 44.41 13.56
N VAL A 432 13.46 43.57 13.64
CA VAL A 432 14.35 43.45 14.79
C VAL A 432 15.78 43.58 14.32
N LYS A 433 16.57 44.40 15.01
CA LYS A 433 18.02 44.40 14.92
C LYS A 433 18.58 43.51 16.01
N ILE A 434 19.39 42.54 15.64
CA ILE A 434 19.97 41.54 16.54
C ILE A 434 21.47 41.79 16.58
N THR A 435 22.02 41.97 17.78
CA THR A 435 23.46 42.04 18.02
C THR A 435 23.84 40.86 18.90
N LEU A 436 24.87 40.11 18.53
CA LEU A 436 25.34 38.99 19.34
C LEU A 436 26.52 39.43 20.20
N ASP A 437 26.57 39.01 21.46
CA ASP A 437 27.69 39.34 22.37
C ASP A 437 29.05 38.91 21.79
N ALA A 438 29.06 37.78 21.08
CA ALA A 438 30.25 37.25 20.42
C ALA A 438 30.71 38.08 19.22
N PHE A 439 29.87 38.96 18.69
CA PHE A 439 30.07 39.75 17.47
C PHE A 439 29.49 41.16 17.62
N SER A 440 30.00 41.92 18.60
CA SER A 440 29.45 43.23 18.99
C SER A 440 29.57 44.34 17.94
N GLU A 441 30.33 44.13 16.86
CA GLU A 441 30.46 45.09 15.74
C GLU A 441 29.55 44.76 14.55
N GLU A 442 28.84 43.63 14.57
CA GLU A 442 27.95 43.19 13.49
C GLU A 442 26.48 43.19 13.95
N GLU A 443 25.59 43.62 13.05
CA GLU A 443 24.14 43.58 13.27
C GLU A 443 23.50 42.61 12.27
N TRP A 444 22.59 41.78 12.76
CA TRP A 444 21.72 40.96 11.93
C TRP A 444 20.31 41.54 11.89
N ASP A 445 19.69 41.47 10.73
CA ASP A 445 18.26 41.74 10.57
C ASP A 445 17.47 40.48 10.89
N GLY A 446 16.37 40.66 11.62
CA GLY A 446 15.42 39.60 11.91
C GLY A 446 13.99 40.11 12.02
N THR A 447 13.07 39.17 12.13
CA THR A 447 11.64 39.44 12.17
C THR A 447 10.97 38.66 13.30
N VAL A 448 10.07 39.30 14.04
CA VAL A 448 9.25 38.61 15.06
C VAL A 448 8.29 37.64 14.36
N VAL A 449 8.48 36.34 14.58
CA VAL A 449 7.67 35.26 13.97
C VAL A 449 6.69 34.62 14.94
N GLU A 450 6.94 34.73 16.24
CA GLU A 450 6.06 34.19 17.27
C GLU A 450 6.09 35.07 18.52
N VAL A 451 4.93 35.19 19.17
CA VAL A 451 4.78 35.82 20.49
C VAL A 451 4.03 34.83 21.36
N ASP A 452 4.70 34.29 22.37
CA ASP A 452 4.12 33.30 23.27
C ASP A 452 2.98 33.93 24.07
N THR A 453 1.85 33.22 24.11
CA THR A 453 0.69 33.63 24.93
C THR A 453 0.87 33.26 26.41
N GLY A 454 1.82 32.37 26.71
CA GLY A 454 2.18 31.95 28.06
C GLY A 454 3.11 32.94 28.74
N LYS A 455 2.86 33.21 30.03
CA LYS A 455 3.76 34.03 30.85
C LYS A 455 4.97 33.22 31.32
N THR A 456 6.14 33.84 31.27
CA THR A 456 7.38 33.37 31.91
C THR A 456 7.65 34.23 33.13
N VAL A 457 7.97 33.63 34.28
CA VAL A 457 8.31 34.38 35.49
C VAL A 457 9.80 34.21 35.76
N ILE A 458 10.55 35.31 35.75
CA ILE A 458 11.99 35.34 36.03
C ILE A 458 12.17 36.25 37.25
N ASP A 459 12.69 35.68 38.35
CA ASP A 459 12.90 36.38 39.63
C ASP A 459 11.66 37.15 40.16
N GLY A 460 10.46 36.60 39.90
CA GLY A 460 9.18 37.19 40.32
C GLY A 460 8.64 38.28 39.40
N VAL A 461 9.33 38.61 38.31
CA VAL A 461 8.88 39.55 37.27
C VAL A 461 8.30 38.78 36.09
N VAL A 462 7.20 39.27 35.53
CA VAL A 462 6.47 38.64 34.42
C VAL A 462 7.06 39.10 33.08
N TYR A 463 7.39 38.11 32.25
CA TYR A 463 7.86 38.26 30.88
C TYR A 463 6.99 37.42 29.93
N TYR A 464 7.01 37.78 28.65
CA TYR A 464 6.43 37.04 27.55
C TYR A 464 7.52 36.80 26.52
N ARG A 465 7.66 35.54 26.11
CA ARG A 465 8.72 35.15 25.18
C ARG A 465 8.31 35.49 23.76
N ILE A 466 9.24 36.04 22.99
CA ILE A 466 9.09 36.21 21.55
C ILE A 466 10.16 35.39 20.83
N LYS A 467 9.85 34.94 19.62
CA LYS A 467 10.82 34.31 18.72
C LYS A 467 11.06 35.23 17.54
N VAL A 468 12.33 35.52 17.31
CA VAL A 468 12.81 36.36 16.21
C VAL A 468 13.60 35.49 15.25
N LEU A 469 13.12 35.36 14.01
CA LEU A 469 13.84 34.61 12.99
C LEU A 469 14.87 35.52 12.33
N PHE A 470 16.09 35.03 12.10
CA PHE A 470 17.09 35.74 11.31
C PHE A 470 16.67 35.78 9.84
N ASP A 471 16.72 36.96 9.20
CA ASP A 471 16.32 37.10 7.79
C ASP A 471 17.32 36.42 6.84
N LYS A 472 18.57 36.22 7.28
CA LYS A 472 19.63 35.55 6.53
C LYS A 472 20.34 34.52 7.39
N THR A 473 20.60 33.36 6.80
CA THR A 473 21.38 32.29 7.43
C THR A 473 22.87 32.63 7.44
N ASP A 474 23.53 32.48 8.58
CA ASP A 474 24.98 32.64 8.73
C ASP A 474 25.56 31.41 9.47
N SER A 475 26.57 30.78 8.87
CA SER A 475 27.23 29.56 9.40
C SER A 475 27.97 29.78 10.73
N ARG A 476 28.20 31.03 11.12
CA ARG A 476 28.87 31.39 12.38
C ARG A 476 27.93 31.33 13.59
N LEU A 477 26.61 31.35 13.36
CA LEU A 477 25.60 31.27 14.41
C LEU A 477 25.69 29.91 15.12
N LYS A 478 25.53 29.93 16.45
CA LYS A 478 25.48 28.74 17.28
C LYS A 478 24.39 28.89 18.34
N SER A 479 23.71 27.78 18.64
CA SER A 479 22.77 27.72 19.78
C SER A 479 23.47 28.11 21.07
N GLY A 480 22.78 28.84 21.94
CA GLY A 480 23.25 29.30 23.24
C GLY A 480 24.02 30.62 23.22
N MET A 481 24.15 31.31 22.08
CA MET A 481 24.74 32.65 22.04
C MET A 481 23.77 33.68 22.65
N SER A 482 24.27 34.57 23.49
CA SER A 482 23.52 35.74 23.95
C SER A 482 23.30 36.72 22.79
N ALA A 483 22.10 37.26 22.71
CA ALA A 483 21.69 38.21 21.69
C ALA A 483 20.96 39.38 22.34
N ASP A 484 21.36 40.61 22.00
CA ASP A 484 20.58 41.80 22.25
C ASP A 484 19.65 42.02 21.05
N VAL A 485 18.35 42.11 21.31
CA VAL A 485 17.35 42.37 20.29
C VAL A 485 16.76 43.77 20.48
N LEU A 486 16.80 44.56 19.42
CA LEU A 486 16.19 45.88 19.34
C LEU A 486 14.99 45.79 18.40
N ILE A 487 13.80 45.71 18.98
CA ILE A 487 12.55 45.43 18.28
C ILE A 487 11.88 46.76 17.92
N GLN A 488 11.72 47.02 16.63
CA GLN A 488 11.08 48.23 16.14
C GLN A 488 9.55 48.08 16.21
N THR A 489 8.94 48.59 17.29
CA THR A 489 7.49 48.43 17.54
C THR A 489 6.64 49.43 16.77
N ALA A 490 7.18 50.62 16.50
CA ALA A 490 6.52 51.63 15.69
C ALA A 490 7.55 52.55 15.02
N ARG A 491 7.26 52.94 13.78
CA ARG A 491 8.05 53.89 13.01
C ARG A 491 7.13 54.86 12.27
N LYS A 492 7.49 56.13 12.31
CA LYS A 492 6.86 57.17 11.49
C LYS A 492 7.93 58.00 10.80
N ASP A 493 7.90 57.95 9.48
CA ASP A 493 8.83 58.70 8.65
C ASP A 493 8.36 60.14 8.47
N LYS A 494 9.31 61.08 8.47
CA LYS A 494 9.11 62.50 8.13
C LYS A 494 7.98 63.18 8.92
N VAL A 495 7.99 63.06 10.25
CA VAL A 495 7.03 63.74 11.14
C VAL A 495 7.66 64.93 11.84
N LEU A 496 6.83 65.90 12.26
CA LEU A 496 7.29 67.02 13.07
C LEU A 496 7.65 66.52 14.46
N THR A 497 8.87 66.81 14.91
CA THR A 497 9.39 66.36 16.19
C THR A 497 9.86 67.51 17.05
N VAL A 498 9.66 67.33 18.35
CA VAL A 498 10.21 68.20 19.38
C VAL A 498 10.87 67.35 20.46
N PRO A 499 11.87 67.86 21.20
CA PRO A 499 12.37 67.15 22.37
C PRO A 499 11.26 66.97 23.39
N GLN A 500 11.08 65.78 23.94
CA GLN A 500 10.01 65.44 24.89
C GLN A 500 9.95 66.41 26.08
N ARG A 501 11.11 66.90 26.53
CA ARG A 501 11.25 67.89 27.59
C ARG A 501 10.59 69.25 27.30
N ALA A 502 10.34 69.57 26.03
CA ALA A 502 9.65 70.81 25.63
C ALA A 502 8.12 70.71 25.77
N VAL A 503 7.57 69.51 25.97
CA VAL A 503 6.13 69.28 26.10
C VAL A 503 5.73 69.36 27.58
N ILE A 504 4.84 70.31 27.89
CA ILE A 504 4.34 70.57 29.23
C ILE A 504 2.92 70.00 29.36
N ASN A 505 2.67 69.20 30.39
CA ASN A 505 1.34 68.68 30.67
C ASN A 505 0.63 69.57 31.71
N LYS A 506 -0.54 70.13 31.35
CA LYS A 506 -1.40 70.91 32.25
C LYS A 506 -2.85 70.43 32.10
N ASN A 507 -3.47 70.01 33.20
CA ASN A 507 -4.88 69.60 33.24
C ASN A 507 -5.26 68.56 32.17
N GLY A 508 -4.36 67.62 31.88
CA GLY A 508 -4.59 66.56 30.88
C GLY A 508 -4.36 66.97 29.42
N LYS A 509 -4.09 68.26 29.15
CA LYS A 509 -3.74 68.79 27.83
C LYS A 509 -2.23 69.04 27.74
N LYS A 510 -1.68 68.81 26.56
CA LYS A 510 -0.25 68.97 26.27
C LYS A 510 -0.01 70.31 25.58
N PHE A 511 1.00 71.04 26.04
CA PHE A 511 1.34 72.35 25.53
C PHE A 511 2.83 72.43 25.20
N VAL A 512 3.15 73.18 24.15
CA VAL A 512 4.53 73.62 23.87
C VAL A 512 4.55 75.14 23.90
N ARG A 513 5.62 75.69 24.43
CA ARG A 513 5.83 77.14 24.52
C ARG A 513 6.55 77.61 23.26
N ILE A 514 5.91 78.47 22.48
CA ILE A 514 6.54 79.15 21.35
C ILE A 514 6.79 80.62 21.68
N LEU A 515 7.74 81.23 20.97
CA LEU A 515 7.99 82.67 21.01
C LEU A 515 7.19 83.36 19.89
N GLU A 516 6.13 84.09 20.25
CA GLU A 516 5.36 84.89 19.30
C GLU A 516 5.60 86.38 19.60
N GLY A 517 6.54 86.99 18.86
CA GLY A 517 7.03 88.35 19.09
C GLY A 517 8.01 88.43 20.27
N ASN A 518 7.56 88.97 21.41
CA ASN A 518 8.38 89.15 22.64
C ASN A 518 7.67 88.59 23.90
N LYS A 519 6.67 87.72 23.71
CA LYS A 519 5.88 87.06 24.77
C LYS A 519 5.81 85.56 24.50
N ILE A 520 5.90 84.76 25.56
CA ILE A 520 5.72 83.30 25.47
C ILE A 520 4.23 82.99 25.38
N LYS A 521 3.87 82.20 24.38
CA LYS A 521 2.52 81.65 24.22
C LYS A 521 2.56 80.14 24.37
N GLU A 522 1.66 79.61 25.18
CA GLU A 522 1.44 78.17 25.29
C GLU A 522 0.48 77.76 24.18
N ILE A 523 0.98 76.96 23.24
CA ILE A 523 0.17 76.34 22.19
C ILE A 523 -0.19 74.94 22.63
N GLU A 524 -1.48 74.61 22.58
CA GLU A 524 -1.94 73.25 22.75
C GLU A 524 -1.47 72.40 21.56
N VAL A 525 -0.77 71.31 21.84
CA VAL A 525 -0.23 70.41 20.83
C VAL A 525 -0.82 69.01 20.97
N GLY A 526 -1.10 68.40 19.84
CA GLY A 526 -1.30 66.95 19.78
C GLY A 526 0.06 66.27 19.74
N THR A 527 0.25 65.21 20.54
CA THR A 527 1.48 64.43 20.50
C THR A 527 1.18 63.00 20.05
N GLY A 528 2.05 62.42 19.24
CA GLY A 528 1.94 61.03 18.80
C GLY A 528 3.04 60.15 19.37
N LEU A 529 3.73 59.45 18.48
CA LEU A 529 4.80 58.50 18.79
C LEU A 529 5.93 59.16 19.60
N LYS A 530 6.43 58.47 20.61
CA LYS A 530 7.59 58.90 21.39
C LYS A 530 8.79 58.10 20.90
N GLY A 531 9.81 58.79 20.41
CA GLY A 531 11.03 58.17 19.92
C GLY A 531 12.06 57.94 21.02
N ASN A 532 12.90 56.93 20.84
CA ASN A 532 13.93 56.54 21.81
C ASN A 532 15.02 57.60 22.01
N LYS A 533 15.21 58.52 21.05
CA LYS A 533 16.17 59.63 21.11
C LYS A 533 15.66 60.84 21.91
N GLY A 534 14.57 60.68 22.67
CA GLY A 534 13.96 61.76 23.45
C GLY A 534 13.17 62.76 22.60
N GLU A 535 12.81 62.36 21.37
CA GLU A 535 11.95 63.12 20.45
C GLU A 535 10.50 62.66 20.62
N ILE A 536 9.55 63.57 20.44
CA ILE A 536 8.12 63.25 20.42
C ILE A 536 7.49 63.84 19.18
N GLU A 537 6.69 63.03 18.49
CA GLU A 537 5.90 63.45 17.34
C GLU A 537 4.86 64.49 17.76
N ILE A 538 4.71 65.54 16.95
CA ILE A 538 3.65 66.54 17.07
C ILE A 538 2.66 66.35 15.92
N THR A 539 1.41 66.06 16.27
CA THR A 539 0.34 65.79 15.30
C THR A 539 -0.43 67.05 14.90
N PHE A 540 -0.48 68.06 15.78
CA PHE A 540 -1.00 69.39 15.45
C PHE A 540 -0.48 70.45 16.41
N GLY A 541 -0.58 71.72 15.99
CA GLY A 541 -0.31 72.90 16.82
C GLY A 541 0.98 73.64 16.47
N LEU A 542 1.98 72.95 15.90
CA LEU A 542 3.27 73.54 15.52
C LEU A 542 3.54 73.40 14.03
N LYS A 543 4.40 74.27 13.50
CA LYS A 543 4.93 74.22 12.14
C LYS A 543 6.43 73.91 12.18
N GLU A 544 6.93 73.41 11.05
CA GLU A 544 8.37 73.28 10.84
C GLU A 544 9.04 74.64 11.05
N LYS A 545 10.19 74.66 11.74
CA LYS A 545 10.98 75.85 12.08
C LYS A 545 10.42 76.77 13.17
N ASP A 546 9.33 76.39 13.84
CA ASP A 546 8.89 77.13 15.02
C ASP A 546 9.97 77.05 16.13
N GLU A 547 10.32 78.18 16.75
CA GLU A 547 11.21 78.22 17.90
C GLU A 547 10.44 77.92 19.19
N ILE A 548 10.78 76.80 19.82
CA ILE A 548 10.14 76.28 21.02
C ILE A 548 11.07 76.37 22.23
N VAL A 549 10.50 76.65 23.41
CA VAL A 549 11.27 76.82 24.65
C VAL A 549 11.55 75.47 25.31
N LEU A 550 12.83 75.14 25.51
CA LEU A 550 13.30 73.90 26.13
C LEU A 550 13.30 73.94 27.67
N TYR A 551 13.74 75.05 28.26
CA TYR A 551 13.85 75.21 29.72
C TYR A 551 13.73 76.68 30.14
N LEU A 552 13.11 76.93 31.29
CA LEU A 552 13.20 78.21 32.00
C LEU A 552 14.38 78.14 32.95
N LYS A 553 15.50 78.79 32.61
CA LYS A 553 16.54 79.03 33.61
C LYS A 553 16.01 80.08 34.58
N ASN A 554 15.43 79.63 35.69
CA ASN A 554 15.12 80.54 36.79
C ASN A 554 16.45 81.09 37.34
N PRO A 555 16.63 82.41 37.40
CA PRO A 555 17.85 83.02 37.92
C PRO A 555 18.06 82.76 39.42
#